data_AF-A0A961AHG4-F1
#
_entry.id   AF-A0A961AHG4-F1
#
_cell.length_a   1.000
_cell.length_b   1.000
_cell.length_c   1.000
_cell.angle_alpha   90.00
_cell.angle_beta   90.00
_cell.angle_gamma   90.00
#
_symmetry.space_group_name_H-M   'P 1'
#
loop_
_entity.id
_entity.type
_entity.pdbx_description
1 polymer ?
#
loop_
_entity_poly.entity_id
_entity_poly.type
_entity_poly.pdbx_seq_one_letter_code
_entity_poly.pdbx_strand_id
1 'polypeptide(L)'
;MKRILTLTSLLAAAALTHAEDNVPPEGFTALFNGKDLSGFYGWNTRDPQELEAMTPAEQADYKKKSIEGGLTDAKGNDKGEHLKAHWHVENGELVNDGKGLYATTDKDYGDFELMVDYKMLPKGDSGIYLRG
;
A
#
# COMPACT_ATOMS: atom_id res chain seq x y z
N MET A 1 32.75 58.94 -15.23
CA MET A 1 32.52 58.21 -13.96
C MET A 1 31.33 57.27 -14.15
N LYS A 2 31.41 56.09 -13.54
CA LYS A 2 30.82 54.80 -13.96
C LYS A 2 29.27 54.77 -13.96
N ARG A 3 28.68 54.22 -15.03
CA ARG A 3 27.25 53.83 -15.09
C ARG A 3 27.12 52.43 -14.47
N ILE A 4 26.32 52.30 -13.42
CA ILE A 4 25.99 51.01 -12.79
C ILE A 4 24.71 50.51 -13.46
N LEU A 5 24.82 49.42 -14.23
CA LEU A 5 23.67 48.63 -14.67
C LEU A 5 23.35 47.62 -13.57
N THR A 6 22.20 47.77 -12.93
CA THR A 6 21.66 46.75 -12.02
C THR A 6 20.89 45.74 -12.86
N LEU A 7 21.44 44.53 -12.99
CA LEU A 7 20.77 43.41 -13.65
C LEU A 7 19.93 42.68 -12.60
N THR A 8 18.61 42.90 -12.62
CA THR A 8 17.68 42.19 -11.73
C THR A 8 17.38 40.82 -12.33
N SER A 9 18.03 39.78 -11.81
CA SER A 9 17.74 38.39 -12.15
C SER A 9 16.38 38.00 -11.56
N LEU A 10 15.33 37.91 -12.39
CA LEU A 10 14.10 37.21 -12.00
C LEU A 10 14.39 35.70 -12.01
N LEU A 11 14.63 35.11 -10.83
CA LEU A 11 14.46 33.67 -10.65
C LEU A 11 12.95 33.38 -10.68
N ALA A 12 12.45 32.88 -11.80
CA ALA A 12 11.16 32.22 -11.84
C ALA A 12 11.28 30.88 -11.10
N ALA A 13 10.97 30.87 -9.80
CA ALA A 13 10.77 29.64 -9.06
C ALA A 13 9.47 29.00 -9.56
N ALA A 14 9.58 28.04 -10.48
CA ALA A 14 8.48 27.13 -10.76
C ALA A 14 8.24 26.34 -9.47
N ALA A 15 7.19 26.70 -8.74
CA ALA A 15 6.70 25.88 -7.64
C ALA A 15 6.22 24.56 -8.25
N LEU A 16 7.03 23.51 -8.11
CA LEU A 16 6.58 22.14 -8.35
C LEU A 16 5.46 21.90 -7.32
N THR A 17 4.22 21.99 -7.76
CA THR A 17 3.07 21.57 -6.95
C THR A 17 3.14 20.06 -6.81
N HIS A 18 3.67 19.58 -5.69
CA HIS A 18 3.53 18.19 -5.30
C HIS A 18 2.05 17.94 -5.01
N ALA A 19 1.45 16.91 -5.61
CA ALA A 19 0.11 16.50 -5.22
C ALA A 19 0.15 16.08 -3.74
N GLU A 20 -0.87 16.40 -2.95
CA GLU A 20 -0.89 15.94 -1.55
C GLU A 20 -0.99 14.40 -1.53
N ASP A 21 -0.20 13.77 -0.66
CA ASP A 21 -0.18 12.32 -0.54
C ASP A 21 -1.58 11.79 -0.20
N ASN A 22 -1.96 10.65 -0.79
CA ASN A 22 -3.26 9.99 -0.60
C ASN A 22 -4.47 10.83 -1.06
N VAL A 23 -4.25 11.93 -1.81
CA VAL A 23 -5.32 12.68 -2.50
C VAL A 23 -5.27 12.31 -3.99
N PRO A 24 -6.22 11.49 -4.48
CA PRO A 24 -6.21 11.03 -5.86
C PRO A 24 -6.57 12.18 -6.82
N PRO A 25 -6.04 12.19 -8.05
CA PRO A 25 -6.49 13.11 -9.08
C PRO A 25 -7.95 12.86 -9.47
N GLU A 26 -8.54 13.81 -10.21
CA GLU A 26 -9.91 13.66 -10.72
C GLU A 26 -10.06 12.36 -11.52
N GLY A 27 -11.13 11.61 -11.26
CA GLY A 27 -11.41 10.31 -11.88
C GLY A 27 -10.77 9.11 -11.17
N PHE A 28 -9.86 9.33 -10.21
CA PHE A 28 -9.27 8.27 -9.40
C PHE A 28 -9.94 8.17 -8.02
N THR A 29 -9.91 6.96 -7.46
CA THR A 29 -10.33 6.70 -6.07
C THR A 29 -9.09 6.33 -5.26
N ALA A 30 -8.96 6.89 -4.06
CA ALA A 30 -7.85 6.57 -3.17
C ALA A 30 -7.91 5.10 -2.76
N LEU A 31 -6.85 4.34 -3.09
CA LEU A 31 -6.73 2.94 -2.65
C LEU A 31 -6.26 2.85 -1.20
N PHE A 32 -5.34 3.74 -0.81
CA PHE A 32 -4.82 3.88 0.54
C PHE A 32 -5.25 5.24 1.11
N ASN A 33 -5.61 5.25 2.39
CA ASN A 33 -6.21 6.41 3.05
C ASN A 33 -5.18 7.32 3.77
N GLY A 34 -3.89 6.94 3.77
CA GLY A 34 -2.80 7.67 4.43
C GLY A 34 -2.77 7.58 5.95
N LYS A 35 -3.62 6.74 6.58
CA LYS A 35 -3.85 6.74 8.04
C LYS A 35 -3.71 5.37 8.68
N ASP A 36 -4.28 4.35 8.05
CA ASP A 36 -4.32 2.99 8.59
C ASP A 36 -4.49 1.93 7.50
N LEU A 37 -4.49 0.68 7.91
CA LEU A 37 -4.61 -0.48 7.02
C LEU A 37 -6.06 -0.80 6.62
N SER A 38 -7.03 0.10 6.86
CA SER A 38 -8.41 -0.17 6.43
C SER A 38 -8.48 -0.29 4.91
N GLY A 39 -9.33 -1.20 4.44
CA GLY A 39 -9.37 -1.58 3.03
C GLY A 39 -8.35 -2.63 2.62
N PHE A 40 -7.53 -3.15 3.55
CA PHE A 40 -6.58 -4.23 3.29
C PHE A 40 -6.75 -5.42 4.24
N TYR A 41 -6.44 -6.61 3.75
CA TYR A 41 -6.26 -7.84 4.53
C TYR A 41 -4.93 -8.52 4.15
N GLY A 42 -4.49 -9.49 4.95
CA GLY A 42 -3.27 -10.25 4.68
C GLY A 42 -3.48 -11.47 3.77
N TRP A 43 -2.63 -11.64 2.76
CA TRP A 43 -2.54 -12.86 1.95
C TRP A 43 -1.10 -13.38 1.86
N ASN A 44 -0.89 -14.59 1.34
CA ASN A 44 0.45 -15.14 1.08
C ASN A 44 0.49 -15.86 -0.26
N THR A 45 1.63 -16.48 -0.61
CA THR A 45 1.80 -17.20 -1.88
C THR A 45 0.94 -18.48 -1.93
N ARG A 46 -0.34 -18.34 -2.27
CA ARG A 46 -1.32 -19.42 -2.48
C ARG A 46 -2.41 -18.95 -3.43
N ASP A 47 -3.20 -19.90 -3.93
CA ASP A 47 -4.23 -19.65 -4.94
C ASP A 47 -5.33 -18.72 -4.38
N PRO A 48 -5.59 -17.54 -4.98
CA PRO A 48 -6.64 -16.63 -4.52
C PRO A 48 -8.05 -17.24 -4.59
N GLN A 49 -8.28 -18.23 -5.45
CA GLN A 49 -9.57 -18.95 -5.54
C GLN A 49 -9.89 -19.72 -4.26
N GLU A 50 -8.90 -19.99 -3.41
CA GLU A 50 -9.13 -20.59 -2.10
C GLU A 50 -9.97 -19.68 -1.20
N LEU A 51 -9.80 -18.35 -1.29
CA LEU A 51 -10.64 -17.41 -0.54
C LEU A 51 -12.06 -17.34 -1.14
N GLU A 52 -12.16 -17.34 -2.47
CA GLU A 52 -13.44 -17.32 -3.19
C GLU A 52 -14.31 -18.56 -2.87
N ALA A 53 -13.67 -19.72 -2.69
CA ALA A 53 -14.34 -20.97 -2.35
C ALA A 53 -14.85 -21.02 -0.90
N MET A 54 -14.41 -20.12 -0.02
CA MET A 54 -14.86 -20.05 1.37
C MET A 54 -16.26 -19.44 1.50
N THR A 55 -16.99 -19.83 2.54
CA THR A 55 -18.23 -19.14 2.91
C THR A 55 -17.95 -17.70 3.36
N PRO A 56 -18.93 -16.78 3.31
CA PRO A 56 -18.73 -15.40 3.76
C PRO A 56 -18.24 -15.28 5.21
N ALA A 57 -18.65 -16.20 6.10
CA ALA A 57 -18.20 -16.23 7.49
C ALA A 57 -16.73 -16.65 7.61
N GLU A 58 -16.30 -17.63 6.83
CA GLU A 58 -14.90 -18.07 6.78
C GLU A 58 -13.99 -17.01 6.14
N GLN A 59 -14.45 -16.33 5.09
CA GLN A 59 -13.72 -15.20 4.51
C GLN A 59 -13.53 -14.08 5.54
N ALA A 60 -14.60 -13.72 6.27
CA ALA A 60 -14.53 -12.69 7.31
C ALA A 60 -13.60 -13.09 8.46
N ASP A 61 -13.65 -14.35 8.93
CA ASP A 61 -12.76 -14.86 9.96
C ASP A 61 -11.29 -14.88 9.49
N TYR A 62 -11.05 -15.35 8.26
CA TYR A 62 -9.72 -15.34 7.65
C TYR A 62 -9.17 -13.92 7.55
N LYS A 63 -9.93 -12.98 6.95
CA LYS A 63 -9.51 -11.58 6.78
C LYS A 63 -9.22 -10.93 8.13
N LYS A 64 -10.04 -11.19 9.15
CA LYS A 64 -9.78 -10.70 10.50
C LYS A 64 -8.47 -11.25 11.07
N LYS A 65 -8.26 -12.56 11.00
CA LYS A 65 -7.03 -13.21 11.51
C LYS A 65 -5.79 -12.80 10.74
N SER A 66 -5.91 -12.59 9.43
CA SER A 66 -4.79 -12.12 8.62
C SER A 66 -4.42 -10.66 8.91
N ILE A 67 -5.36 -9.86 9.44
CA ILE A 67 -5.09 -8.49 9.89
C ILE A 67 -4.53 -8.46 11.33
N GLU A 68 -5.13 -9.22 12.25
CA GLU A 68 -4.91 -9.08 13.70
C GLU A 68 -4.05 -10.17 14.34
N GLY A 69 -3.79 -11.27 13.62
CA GLY A 69 -3.13 -12.46 14.14
C GLY A 69 -4.08 -13.63 14.39
N GLY A 70 -3.52 -14.81 14.64
CA GLY A 70 -4.27 -16.05 14.88
C GLY A 70 -4.45 -16.95 13.65
N LEU A 71 -3.75 -16.68 12.55
CA LEU A 71 -3.57 -17.67 11.49
C LEU A 71 -2.65 -18.79 11.98
N THR A 72 -2.96 -20.02 11.60
CA THR A 72 -2.14 -21.19 11.96
C THR A 72 -1.65 -21.90 10.71
N ASP A 73 -0.48 -22.51 10.79
CA ASP A 73 0.01 -23.41 9.74
C ASP A 73 -0.77 -24.73 9.70
N ALA A 74 -0.50 -25.59 8.72
CA ALA A 74 -1.16 -26.89 8.59
C ALA A 74 -0.97 -27.83 9.80
N LYS A 75 -0.05 -27.52 10.71
CA LYS A 75 0.19 -28.26 11.97
C LYS A 75 -0.46 -27.58 13.18
N GLY A 76 -1.20 -26.50 12.98
CA GLY A 76 -1.88 -25.75 14.03
C GLY A 76 -0.97 -24.77 14.78
N ASN A 77 0.24 -24.48 14.30
CA ASN A 77 1.12 -23.52 14.95
C ASN A 77 0.80 -22.10 14.48
N ASP A 78 0.60 -21.18 15.44
CA ASP A 78 0.59 -19.75 15.16
C ASP A 78 2.04 -19.27 14.97
N LYS A 79 2.33 -18.68 13.81
CA LYS A 79 3.64 -18.10 13.50
C LYS A 79 3.76 -16.63 13.89
N GLY A 80 2.66 -16.01 14.30
CA GLY A 80 2.58 -14.58 14.58
C GLY A 80 2.57 -13.70 13.34
N GLU A 81 2.54 -14.29 12.14
CA GLU A 81 2.57 -13.56 10.87
C GLU A 81 1.16 -13.03 10.55
N HIS A 82 1.02 -11.71 10.54
CA HIS A 82 -0.21 -11.00 10.20
C HIS A 82 0.10 -9.60 9.67
N LEU A 83 -0.87 -8.95 9.04
CA LEU A 83 -0.68 -7.68 8.36
C LEU A 83 -0.13 -6.61 9.32
N LYS A 84 -0.73 -6.44 10.50
CA LYS A 84 -0.26 -5.45 11.49
C LYS A 84 1.11 -5.76 12.13
N ALA A 85 1.66 -6.96 11.95
CA ALA A 85 3.02 -7.25 12.42
C ALA A 85 4.10 -6.66 11.52
N HIS A 86 3.81 -6.54 10.22
CA HIS A 86 4.82 -6.21 9.19
C HIS A 86 4.47 -5.02 8.32
N TRP A 87 3.21 -4.58 8.33
CA TRP A 87 2.75 -3.38 7.66
C TRP A 87 2.31 -2.32 8.67
N HIS A 88 2.75 -1.09 8.44
CA HIS A 88 2.33 0.06 9.23
C HIS A 88 2.24 1.31 8.36
N VAL A 89 1.63 2.35 8.92
CA VAL A 89 1.58 3.67 8.28
C VAL A 89 2.62 4.56 8.93
N GLU A 90 3.48 5.16 8.12
CA GLU A 90 4.51 6.09 8.57
C GLU A 90 4.55 7.28 7.62
N ASN A 91 4.40 8.50 8.14
CA ASN A 91 4.39 9.74 7.34
C ASN A 91 3.38 9.75 6.17
N GLY A 92 2.26 9.05 6.30
CA GLY A 92 1.27 8.93 5.21
C GLY A 92 1.64 7.91 4.13
N GLU A 93 2.68 7.11 4.34
CA GLU A 93 3.12 6.01 3.49
C GLU A 93 2.73 4.65 4.08
N LEU A 94 2.44 3.67 3.21
CA LEU A 94 2.25 2.28 3.61
C LEU A 94 3.61 1.55 3.56
N VAL A 95 4.14 1.17 4.72
CA VAL A 95 5.51 0.66 4.88
C VAL A 95 5.50 -0.81 5.28
N ASN A 96 6.43 -1.59 4.70
CA ASN A 96 6.67 -2.99 5.07
C ASN A 96 8.13 -3.23 5.47
N ASP A 97 8.37 -4.14 6.41
CA ASP A 97 9.71 -4.49 6.93
C ASP A 97 10.44 -5.59 6.11
N GLY A 98 9.85 -6.03 5.00
CA GLY A 98 10.35 -7.10 4.13
C GLY A 98 9.88 -8.49 4.51
N LYS A 99 8.87 -8.62 5.39
CA LYS A 99 8.34 -9.91 5.88
C LYS A 99 6.82 -9.94 5.88
N GLY A 100 6.30 -11.11 6.22
CA GLY A 100 4.90 -11.32 6.52
C GLY A 100 4.00 -11.48 5.29
N LEU A 101 2.73 -11.23 5.53
CA LEU A 101 1.66 -11.31 4.54
C LEU A 101 1.72 -10.13 3.58
N TYR A 102 1.24 -10.34 2.36
CA TYR A 102 0.98 -9.28 1.40
C TYR A 102 -0.22 -8.43 1.85
N ALA A 103 -0.15 -7.11 1.64
CA ALA A 103 -1.29 -6.23 1.79
C ALA A 103 -2.20 -6.35 0.56
N THR A 104 -3.31 -7.07 0.71
CA THR A 104 -4.29 -7.33 -0.36
C THR A 104 -5.51 -6.45 -0.17
N THR A 105 -6.00 -5.84 -1.23
CA THR A 105 -7.18 -4.97 -1.18
C THR A 105 -8.42 -5.79 -0.83
N ASP A 106 -9.26 -5.29 0.08
CA ASP A 106 -10.49 -5.96 0.49
C ASP A 106 -11.52 -6.03 -0.64
N LYS A 107 -11.44 -5.07 -1.56
CA LYS A 107 -12.24 -4.98 -2.78
C LYS A 107 -11.49 -5.58 -3.96
N ASP A 108 -12.23 -6.29 -4.81
CA ASP A 108 -11.77 -6.74 -6.12
C ASP A 108 -12.01 -5.69 -7.21
N TYR A 109 -11.11 -5.67 -8.20
CA TYR A 109 -11.14 -4.72 -9.31
C TYR A 109 -11.08 -5.45 -10.65
N GLY A 110 -11.95 -5.04 -11.57
CA GLY A 110 -11.97 -5.52 -12.95
C GLY A 110 -10.92 -4.82 -13.80
N ASP A 111 -11.35 -4.06 -14.81
CA ASP A 111 -10.46 -3.18 -15.57
C ASP A 111 -10.25 -1.87 -14.78
N PHE A 112 -8.99 -1.46 -14.65
CA PHE A 112 -8.63 -0.27 -13.88
C PHE A 112 -7.34 0.38 -14.39
N GLU A 113 -7.16 1.63 -14.00
CA GLU A 113 -5.89 2.36 -14.05
C GLU A 113 -5.36 2.49 -12.62
N LEU A 114 -4.08 2.17 -12.41
CA LEU A 114 -3.43 2.24 -11.10
C LEU A 114 -2.34 3.31 -11.13
N MET A 115 -2.51 4.33 -10.28
CA MET A 115 -1.48 5.33 -9.97
C MET A 115 -0.86 4.98 -8.63
N VAL A 116 0.45 4.78 -8.59
CA VAL A 116 1.18 4.43 -7.37
C VAL A 116 2.61 4.92 -7.44
N ASP A 117 3.04 5.60 -6.38
CA ASP A 117 4.45 5.87 -6.12
C ASP A 117 4.97 4.79 -5.17
N TYR A 118 6.17 4.27 -5.47
CA TYR A 118 6.81 3.26 -4.63
C TYR A 118 8.28 3.60 -4.43
N LYS A 119 8.79 3.22 -3.26
CA LYS A 119 10.20 3.37 -2.89
C LYS A 119 10.74 2.03 -2.43
N MET A 120 11.72 1.52 -3.17
CA MET A 120 12.44 0.31 -2.78
C MET A 120 13.75 0.65 -2.07
N LEU A 121 14.05 -0.09 -1.00
CA LEU A 121 15.36 -0.07 -0.36
C LEU A 121 16.34 -0.99 -1.10
N PRO A 122 17.67 -0.84 -0.92
CA PRO A 122 18.64 -1.74 -1.53
C PRO A 122 18.35 -3.21 -1.19
N LYS A 123 18.33 -4.07 -2.21
CA LYS A 123 17.95 -5.49 -2.11
C LYS A 123 16.50 -5.74 -1.68
N GLY A 124 15.66 -4.71 -1.68
CA GLY A 124 14.23 -4.88 -1.52
C GLY A 124 13.69 -5.80 -2.61
N ASP A 125 12.70 -6.59 -2.25
CA ASP A 125 11.96 -7.47 -3.15
C ASP A 125 10.48 -7.29 -2.79
N SER A 126 9.71 -6.79 -3.75
CA SER A 126 8.29 -6.50 -3.61
C SER A 126 7.65 -6.49 -5.01
N GLY A 127 6.33 -6.41 -5.06
CA GLY A 127 5.61 -6.42 -6.32
C GLY A 127 4.15 -5.99 -6.16
N ILE A 128 3.56 -5.59 -7.29
CA ILE A 128 2.13 -5.30 -7.40
C ILE A 128 1.52 -6.45 -8.18
N TYR A 129 0.68 -7.24 -7.53
CA TYR A 129 0.02 -8.40 -8.10
C TYR A 129 -1.38 -8.00 -8.56
N LEU A 130 -1.61 -8.04 -9.88
CA LEU A 130 -2.88 -7.63 -10.47
C LEU A 130 -3.82 -8.84 -10.51
N ARG A 131 -4.91 -8.78 -9.75
CA ARG A 131 -5.96 -9.82 -9.66
C ARG A 131 -5.53 -11.13 -9.00
N GLY A 132 -4.59 -11.06 -8.05
CA GLY A 132 -4.07 -12.21 -7.29
C GLY A 132 -3.17 -13.10 -8.13
#